data_AF-A0A177AII3-F1
#
_entry.id   AF-A0A177AII3-F1
#
_cell.length_a   1.000
_cell.length_b   1.000
_cell.length_c   1.000
_cell.angle_alpha   90.00
_cell.angle_beta   90.00
_cell.angle_gamma   90.00
#
_symmetry.space_group_name_H-M   'P 1'
#
loop_
_entity.id
_entity.type
_entity.pdbx_description
1 polymer ?
#
loop_
_entity_poly.entity_id
_entity_poly.type
_entity_poly.pdbx_seq_one_letter_code
_entity_poly.pdbx_strand_id
1 'polypeptide(L)'
;MTASLLLPALSYIFGWGYFISWSLSFYPQPLLNYYRRSTSGATIDFPAINILGFAAYFISNTAFLYSPEIRRQYAARNHGLTPTVKLNDVAFAAHATICSTISMSQYFPQIWGFEDRGRRRERVGRTVMGIFIGSIIGIGGVAVVVASYPGDDVVTGWAGIDVVYAISYVKLVVTLIKYIPQLVTNYNNKSTHGWSIHQILLDLIGGFLSLGQLGIDSYIQRDWSGVTGNPVKLSLGNSSLLFDSMFIIQHYILYPGAGKNEHSESSRLLDAEGDEAA
;
A
#
# COMPACT_ATOMS: atom_id res chain seq x y z
N MET A 1 -31.48 -26.39 -1.82
CA MET A 1 -31.33 -25.33 -0.80
C MET A 1 -29.88 -25.04 -0.40
N THR A 2 -28.90 -25.90 -0.71
CA THR A 2 -27.49 -25.75 -0.27
C THR A 2 -26.60 -24.93 -1.21
N ALA A 3 -26.84 -24.97 -2.53
CA ALA A 3 -26.04 -24.23 -3.51
C ALA A 3 -26.27 -22.70 -3.50
N SER A 4 -27.45 -22.23 -3.10
CA SER A 4 -27.80 -20.79 -3.08
C SER A 4 -27.11 -20.00 -1.95
N LEU A 5 -26.62 -20.68 -0.91
CA LEU A 5 -25.91 -20.06 0.21
C LEU A 5 -24.39 -20.18 0.09
N LEU A 6 -23.89 -21.08 -0.75
CA LEU A 6 -22.46 -21.36 -0.88
C LEU A 6 -21.69 -20.18 -1.47
N LEU A 7 -22.16 -19.62 -2.60
CA LEU A 7 -21.47 -18.51 -3.27
C LEU A 7 -21.44 -17.23 -2.41
N PRO A 8 -22.56 -16.81 -1.77
CA PRO A 8 -22.52 -15.71 -0.81
C PRO A 8 -21.57 -15.97 0.39
N ALA A 9 -21.55 -17.19 0.92
CA ALA A 9 -20.65 -17.54 2.01
C ALA A 9 -19.17 -17.49 1.57
N LEU A 10 -18.85 -17.98 0.36
CA LEU A 10 -17.50 -17.89 -0.21
C LEU A 10 -17.08 -16.43 -0.43
N SER A 11 -17.97 -15.60 -0.98
CA SER A 11 -17.71 -14.15 -1.10
C SER A 11 -17.41 -13.52 0.26
N TYR A 12 -18.19 -13.85 1.29
CA TYR A 12 -17.95 -13.36 2.66
C TYR A 12 -16.59 -13.81 3.22
N ILE A 13 -16.24 -15.09 3.05
CA ILE A 13 -14.95 -15.64 3.49
C ILE A 13 -13.79 -14.96 2.75
N PHE A 14 -13.89 -14.80 1.44
CA PHE A 14 -12.88 -14.11 0.63
C PHE A 14 -12.77 -12.65 1.06
N GLY A 15 -13.90 -12.00 1.31
CA GLY A 15 -14.09 -10.71 1.97
C GLY A 15 -13.17 -10.48 3.16
N TRP A 16 -13.37 -11.29 4.19
CA TRP A 16 -12.57 -11.22 5.42
C TRP A 16 -11.13 -11.69 5.21
N GLY A 17 -10.93 -12.68 4.35
CA GLY A 17 -9.63 -13.22 4.02
C GLY A 17 -8.69 -12.15 3.48
N TYR A 18 -9.04 -11.43 2.42
CA TYR A 18 -8.14 -10.38 1.91
C TYR A 18 -7.98 -9.23 2.90
N PHE A 19 -9.03 -8.87 3.65
CA PHE A 19 -8.94 -7.79 4.64
C PHE A 19 -7.89 -8.12 5.70
N ILE A 20 -7.91 -9.34 6.22
CA ILE A 20 -6.94 -9.84 7.19
C ILE A 20 -5.54 -9.92 6.54
N SER A 21 -5.42 -10.53 5.35
CA SER A 21 -4.15 -10.68 4.66
C SER A 21 -3.47 -9.33 4.38
N TRP A 22 -4.20 -8.35 3.84
CA TRP A 22 -3.65 -7.01 3.61
C TRP A 22 -3.31 -6.29 4.91
N SER A 23 -4.13 -6.40 5.95
CA SER A 23 -3.82 -5.79 7.25
C SER A 23 -2.56 -6.41 7.86
N LEU A 24 -2.42 -7.73 7.81
CA LEU A 24 -1.24 -8.42 8.32
C LEU A 24 0.01 -8.15 7.47
N SER A 25 -0.12 -7.81 6.18
CA SER A 25 1.02 -7.51 5.31
C SER A 25 1.87 -6.32 5.79
N PHE A 26 1.33 -5.43 6.63
CA PHE A 26 2.05 -4.27 7.15
C PHE A 26 3.09 -4.58 8.25
N TYR A 27 3.04 -5.77 8.84
CA TYR A 27 3.84 -6.12 10.02
C TYR A 27 5.17 -6.82 9.72
N PRO A 28 5.29 -7.72 8.73
CA PRO A 28 6.50 -8.52 8.55
C PRO A 28 7.76 -7.70 8.32
N GLN A 29 7.73 -6.61 7.55
CA GLN A 29 8.92 -5.81 7.29
C GLN A 29 9.38 -5.00 8.51
N PRO A 30 8.50 -4.26 9.23
CA PRO A 30 8.92 -3.58 10.45
C PRO A 30 9.43 -4.52 11.53
N LEU A 31 8.81 -5.67 11.68
CA LEU A 31 9.28 -6.69 12.62
C LEU A 31 10.65 -7.22 12.20
N LEU A 32 10.85 -7.54 10.92
CA LEU A 32 12.15 -7.98 10.40
C LEU A 32 13.25 -6.94 10.65
N ASN A 33 12.97 -5.66 10.41
CA ASN A 33 13.90 -4.57 10.68
C ASN A 33 14.26 -4.49 12.17
N TYR A 34 13.27 -4.66 13.05
CA TYR A 34 13.47 -4.68 14.50
C TYR A 34 14.34 -5.85 14.95
N TYR A 35 14.06 -7.06 14.47
CA TYR A 35 14.84 -8.25 14.81
C TYR A 35 16.29 -8.17 14.31
N ARG A 36 16.49 -7.64 13.09
CA ARG A 36 17.83 -7.48 12.49
C ARG A 36 18.56 -6.23 12.97
N ARG A 37 17.90 -5.36 13.75
CA ARG A 37 18.40 -4.03 14.15
C ARG A 37 18.94 -3.21 12.96
N SER A 38 18.34 -3.39 11.77
CA SER A 38 18.81 -2.80 10.52
C SER A 38 17.69 -2.71 9.50
N THR A 39 17.62 -1.61 8.75
CA THR A 39 16.74 -1.45 7.58
C THR A 39 17.41 -1.90 6.28
N SER A 40 18.64 -2.41 6.34
CA SER A 40 19.40 -2.81 5.14
C SER A 40 18.65 -3.89 4.36
N GLY A 41 18.42 -3.62 3.07
CA GLY A 41 17.69 -4.50 2.16
C GLY A 41 16.32 -3.96 1.73
N ALA A 42 15.72 -3.09 2.54
CA ALA A 42 14.50 -2.38 2.20
C ALA A 42 14.83 -0.92 1.89
N THR A 43 14.10 -0.35 0.94
CA THR A 43 14.24 1.05 0.55
C THR A 43 13.36 1.95 1.42
N ILE A 44 13.88 3.11 1.84
CA ILE A 44 13.10 4.17 2.51
C ILE A 44 11.93 4.68 1.65
N ASP A 45 12.04 4.52 0.34
CA ASP A 45 11.03 4.91 -0.66
C ASP A 45 9.69 4.21 -0.45
N PHE A 46 9.73 2.92 -0.09
CA PHE A 46 8.53 2.11 0.08
C PHE A 46 7.62 2.62 1.23
N PRO A 47 8.09 2.80 2.47
CA PRO A 47 7.24 3.36 3.52
C PRO A 47 6.90 4.84 3.27
N ALA A 48 7.81 5.64 2.69
CA ALA A 48 7.56 7.06 2.41
C ALA A 48 6.37 7.25 1.44
N ILE A 49 6.35 6.52 0.33
CA ILE A 49 5.26 6.62 -0.65
C ILE A 49 3.94 6.04 -0.10
N ASN A 50 4.01 5.00 0.73
CA ASN A 50 2.83 4.43 1.37
C ASN A 50 2.19 5.41 2.37
N ILE A 51 2.96 6.20 3.12
CA ILE A 51 2.41 7.26 3.99
C ILE A 51 1.56 8.23 3.16
N LEU A 52 2.10 8.74 2.05
CA LEU A 52 1.37 9.64 1.15
C LEU A 52 0.06 9.01 0.66
N GLY A 53 0.13 7.78 0.15
CA GLY A 53 -1.04 7.10 -0.40
C GLY A 53 -2.10 6.80 0.66
N PHE A 54 -1.73 6.26 1.82
CA PHE A 54 -2.69 5.91 2.88
C PHE A 54 -3.22 7.14 3.62
N ALA A 55 -2.43 8.20 3.80
CA ALA A 55 -2.93 9.47 4.31
C ALA A 55 -3.95 10.08 3.35
N ALA A 56 -3.68 10.09 2.05
CA ALA A 56 -4.63 10.54 1.04
C ALA A 56 -5.92 9.72 1.09
N TYR A 57 -5.81 8.39 1.16
CA TYR A 57 -6.95 7.48 1.28
C TYR A 57 -7.78 7.73 2.55
N PHE A 58 -7.10 7.96 3.69
CA PHE A 58 -7.75 8.28 4.95
C PHE A 58 -8.51 9.60 4.87
N ILE A 59 -7.89 10.65 4.34
CA ILE A 59 -8.51 11.97 4.18
C ILE A 59 -9.72 11.89 3.25
N SER A 60 -9.58 11.26 2.08
CA SER A 60 -10.69 11.15 1.12
C SER A 60 -11.85 10.34 1.67
N ASN A 61 -11.59 9.20 2.32
CA ASN A 61 -12.64 8.37 2.89
C ASN A 61 -13.35 9.06 4.06
N THR A 62 -12.60 9.77 4.90
CA THR A 62 -13.17 10.57 6.01
C THR A 62 -14.07 11.67 5.45
N ALA A 63 -13.66 12.35 4.39
CA ALA A 63 -14.47 13.37 3.73
C ALA A 63 -15.76 12.77 3.13
N PHE A 64 -15.67 11.66 2.40
CA PHE A 64 -16.86 10.98 1.84
C PHE A 64 -17.80 10.42 2.91
N LEU A 65 -17.26 10.00 4.07
CA LEU A 65 -18.07 9.41 5.14
C LEU A 65 -18.75 10.47 6.01
N TYR A 66 -18.02 11.51 6.43
CA TYR A 66 -18.47 12.43 7.47
C TYR A 66 -18.87 13.82 6.98
N SER A 67 -18.35 14.31 5.86
CA SER A 67 -18.67 15.67 5.40
C SER A 67 -20.07 15.71 4.78
N PRO A 68 -21.03 16.46 5.36
CA PRO A 68 -22.37 16.58 4.78
C PRO A 68 -22.33 17.23 3.40
N GLU A 69 -21.41 18.18 3.20
CA GLU A 69 -21.27 18.91 1.94
C GLU A 69 -20.76 18.01 0.82
N ILE A 70 -19.69 17.23 1.07
CA ILE A 70 -19.15 16.31 0.06
C ILE A 70 -20.17 15.23 -0.29
N ARG A 71 -20.94 14.74 0.69
CA ARG A 71 -22.01 13.77 0.47
C ARG A 71 -23.16 14.36 -0.35
N ARG A 72 -23.53 15.62 -0.11
CA ARG A 72 -24.52 16.35 -0.92
C ARG A 72 -24.04 16.51 -2.36
N GLN A 73 -22.79 16.93 -2.55
CA GLN A 73 -22.20 17.09 -3.88
C GLN A 73 -22.08 15.76 -4.63
N TYR A 74 -21.71 14.69 -3.93
CA TYR A 74 -21.66 13.34 -4.50
C TYR A 74 -23.06 12.89 -4.95
N ALA A 75 -24.08 13.07 -4.11
CA ALA A 75 -25.45 12.72 -4.45
C ALA A 75 -25.96 13.51 -5.67
N ALA A 76 -25.63 14.80 -5.78
CA ALA A 76 -25.97 15.60 -6.94
C ALA A 76 -25.38 15.03 -8.26
N ARG A 77 -24.12 14.58 -8.23
CA ARG A 77 -23.45 13.98 -9.40
C ARG A 77 -23.82 12.53 -9.70
N ASN A 78 -24.31 11.79 -8.70
CA ASN A 78 -24.55 10.35 -8.80
C ASN A 78 -26.03 10.01 -8.59
N HIS A 79 -26.95 10.78 -9.18
CA HIS A 79 -28.40 10.51 -9.18
C HIS A 79 -29.02 10.26 -7.79
N GLY A 80 -28.56 10.98 -6.77
CA GLY A 80 -29.05 10.87 -5.39
C GLY A 80 -28.39 9.77 -4.56
N LEU A 81 -27.43 9.03 -5.11
CA LEU A 81 -26.73 7.96 -4.40
C LEU A 81 -25.77 8.51 -3.34
N THR A 82 -25.57 7.75 -2.25
CA THR A 82 -24.56 8.07 -1.23
C THR A 82 -23.22 7.42 -1.57
N PRO A 83 -22.08 8.02 -1.16
CA PRO A 83 -20.78 7.37 -1.28
C PRO A 83 -20.79 5.98 -0.63
N THR A 84 -20.12 5.00 -1.27
CA THR A 84 -20.06 3.61 -0.79
C THR A 84 -19.06 3.39 0.35
N VAL A 85 -18.35 4.45 0.76
CA VAL A 85 -17.32 4.42 1.79
C VAL A 85 -17.94 4.07 3.15
N LYS A 86 -17.29 3.16 3.86
CA LYS A 86 -17.72 2.69 5.19
C LYS A 86 -16.65 2.99 6.26
N LEU A 87 -17.04 2.84 7.52
CA LEU A 87 -16.13 3.08 8.66
C LEU A 87 -14.88 2.19 8.62
N ASN A 88 -15.01 0.95 8.15
CA ASN A 88 -13.88 0.03 7.99
C ASN A 88 -12.83 0.54 6.99
N ASP A 89 -13.23 1.29 5.95
CA ASP A 89 -12.28 1.86 4.98
C ASP A 89 -11.45 2.98 5.62
N VAL A 90 -12.09 3.78 6.48
CA VAL A 90 -11.41 4.82 7.27
C VAL A 90 -10.48 4.20 8.31
N ALA A 91 -10.95 3.19 9.05
CA ALA A 91 -10.14 2.49 10.06
C ALA A 91 -8.93 1.78 9.43
N PHE A 92 -9.12 1.11 8.29
CA PHE A 92 -8.03 0.48 7.55
C PHE A 92 -7.02 1.51 7.04
N ALA A 93 -7.47 2.62 6.46
CA ALA A 93 -6.59 3.68 5.99
C ALA A 93 -5.78 4.31 7.13
N ALA A 94 -6.40 4.53 8.30
CA ALA A 94 -5.72 5.02 9.50
C ALA A 94 -4.66 4.03 9.98
N HIS A 95 -5.03 2.75 10.12
CA HIS A 95 -4.12 1.67 10.51
C HIS A 95 -2.90 1.58 9.57
N ALA A 96 -3.14 1.54 8.26
CA ALA A 96 -2.09 1.49 7.25
C ALA A 96 -1.18 2.72 7.27
N THR A 97 -1.74 3.91 7.53
CA THR A 97 -0.95 5.15 7.69
C THR A 97 -0.04 5.07 8.92
N ILE A 98 -0.55 4.58 10.04
CA ILE A 98 0.22 4.40 11.28
C ILE A 98 1.35 3.38 11.05
N CYS A 99 1.05 2.21 10.50
CA CYS A 99 2.04 1.18 10.22
C CYS A 99 3.12 1.67 9.24
N SER A 100 2.74 2.41 8.20
CA SER A 100 3.69 3.01 7.24
C SER A 100 4.56 4.06 7.92
N THR A 101 4.02 4.84 8.85
CA THR A 101 4.77 5.83 9.66
C THR A 101 5.76 5.15 10.59
N ILE A 102 5.36 4.06 11.26
CA ILE A 102 6.26 3.23 12.08
C ILE A 102 7.39 2.68 11.20
N SER A 103 7.05 2.09 10.05
CA SER A 103 8.02 1.57 9.08
C SER A 103 9.01 2.64 8.62
N MET A 104 8.55 3.87 8.40
CA MET A 104 9.41 5.00 8.02
C MET A 104 10.31 5.44 9.17
N SER A 105 9.79 5.50 10.40
CA SER A 105 10.56 5.91 11.59
C SER A 105 11.77 5.01 11.85
N GLN A 106 11.72 3.75 11.43
CA GLN A 106 12.83 2.79 11.53
C GLN A 106 14.06 3.18 10.72
N TYR A 107 13.94 4.07 9.73
CA TYR A 107 15.07 4.63 8.98
C TYR A 107 15.75 5.79 9.71
N PHE A 108 15.33 6.11 10.94
CA PHE A 108 15.90 7.16 11.78
C PHE A 108 16.58 6.50 12.98
N PRO A 109 17.92 6.30 12.94
CA PRO A 109 18.67 5.63 13.99
C PRO A 109 18.47 6.25 15.38
N GLN A 110 18.17 7.55 15.46
CA GLN A 110 17.91 8.27 16.70
C GLN A 110 16.70 7.74 17.48
N ILE A 111 15.73 7.12 16.79
CA ILE A 111 14.49 6.62 17.40
C ILE A 111 14.66 5.16 17.83
N TRP A 112 15.33 4.33 17.02
CA TRP A 112 15.34 2.88 17.18
C TRP A 112 16.70 2.27 17.54
N GLY A 113 17.78 3.04 17.47
CA GLY A 113 19.14 2.57 17.75
C GLY A 113 19.63 1.49 16.77
N PHE A 114 19.17 1.52 15.52
CA PHE A 114 19.57 0.56 14.49
C PHE A 114 21.00 0.86 14.00
N GLU A 115 21.74 -0.19 13.62
CA GLU A 115 23.13 -0.09 13.20
C GLU A 115 23.27 0.76 11.93
N ASP A 116 23.91 1.93 12.06
CA ASP A 116 24.43 2.69 10.94
C ASP A 116 25.73 2.01 10.45
N ARG A 117 25.61 1.00 9.57
CA ARG A 117 26.77 0.32 8.94
C ARG A 117 27.53 1.23 7.94
N GLY A 118 27.86 2.45 8.33
CA GLY A 118 28.59 3.43 7.50
C GLY A 118 27.82 3.94 6.28
N ARG A 119 26.52 3.62 6.15
CA ARG A 119 25.69 4.13 5.06
C ARG A 119 25.28 5.58 5.34
N ARG A 120 25.49 6.44 4.34
CA ARG A 120 24.91 7.79 4.32
C ARG A 120 23.41 7.66 4.52
N ARG A 121 22.85 8.39 5.49
CA ARG A 121 21.39 8.43 5.78
C ARG A 121 20.58 8.31 4.50
N GLU A 122 19.83 7.22 4.37
CA GLU A 122 19.02 6.98 3.19
C GLU A 122 18.04 8.14 3.02
N ARG A 123 18.02 8.69 1.81
CA ARG A 123 17.12 9.77 1.44
C ARG A 123 16.08 9.19 0.50
N VAL A 124 14.86 9.71 0.61
CA VAL A 124 13.80 9.44 -0.35
C VAL A 124 14.31 9.76 -1.75
N GLY A 125 14.18 8.80 -2.66
CA GLY A 125 14.58 8.87 -4.04
C GLY A 125 13.86 9.99 -4.79
N ARG A 126 14.52 10.50 -5.84
CA ARG A 126 14.00 11.63 -6.62
C ARG A 126 12.64 11.35 -7.24
N THR A 127 12.40 10.12 -7.67
CA THR A 127 11.11 9.69 -8.24
C THR A 127 9.99 9.80 -7.22
N VAL A 128 10.18 9.23 -6.02
CA VAL A 128 9.19 9.31 -4.93
C VAL A 128 8.96 10.74 -4.46
N MET A 129 10.02 11.54 -4.35
CA MET A 129 9.90 12.96 -4.03
C MET A 129 9.12 13.72 -5.12
N GLY A 130 9.39 13.42 -6.40
CA GLY A 130 8.66 13.99 -7.53
C GLY A 130 7.17 13.64 -7.51
N ILE A 131 6.82 12.40 -7.16
CA ILE A 131 5.43 11.97 -6.97
C ILE A 131 4.79 12.71 -5.79
N PHE A 132 5.52 12.87 -4.69
CA PHE A 132 5.03 13.57 -3.50
C PHE A 132 4.71 15.04 -3.80
N ILE A 133 5.68 15.75 -4.39
CA ILE A 133 5.52 17.15 -4.79
C ILE A 133 4.44 17.28 -5.87
N GLY A 134 4.46 16.42 -6.89
CA GLY A 134 3.47 16.40 -7.96
C GLY A 134 2.05 16.16 -7.45
N SER A 135 1.88 15.30 -6.44
CA SER A 135 0.58 15.07 -5.79
C SER A 135 0.08 16.32 -5.08
N ILE A 136 0.95 17.00 -4.34
CA ILE A 136 0.61 18.26 -3.64
C ILE A 136 0.25 19.36 -4.66
N ILE A 137 1.06 19.53 -5.72
CA ILE A 137 0.79 20.51 -6.77
C ILE A 137 -0.51 20.18 -7.50
N GLY A 138 -0.76 18.91 -7.82
CA GLY A 138 -1.98 18.47 -8.49
C GLY A 138 -3.23 18.76 -7.66
N ILE A 139 -3.22 18.39 -6.37
CA ILE A 139 -4.32 18.70 -5.44
C ILE A 139 -4.49 20.22 -5.31
N GLY A 140 -3.40 20.96 -5.13
CA GLY A 140 -3.42 22.42 -5.02
C GLY A 140 -3.98 23.09 -6.28
N GLY A 141 -3.61 22.60 -7.46
CA GLY A 141 -4.13 23.08 -8.74
C GLY A 141 -5.64 22.89 -8.86
N VAL A 142 -6.15 21.71 -8.52
CA VAL A 142 -7.60 21.45 -8.49
C VAL A 142 -8.30 22.35 -7.47
N ALA A 143 -7.72 22.54 -6.28
CA ALA A 143 -8.27 23.42 -5.26
C ALA A 143 -8.33 24.89 -5.74
N VAL A 144 -7.31 25.37 -6.46
CA VAL A 144 -7.31 26.72 -7.05
C VAL A 144 -8.41 26.85 -8.12
N VAL A 145 -8.60 25.83 -8.97
CA VAL A 145 -9.68 25.85 -9.98
C VAL A 145 -11.04 25.93 -9.29
N VAL A 146 -11.30 25.07 -8.30
CA VAL A 146 -12.56 25.10 -7.53
C VAL A 146 -12.78 26.46 -6.84
N ALA A 147 -11.72 27.07 -6.30
CA ALA A 147 -11.79 28.37 -5.66
C ALA A 147 -12.00 29.53 -6.64
N SER A 148 -11.60 29.37 -7.91
CA SER A 148 -11.71 30.40 -8.96
C SER A 148 -13.12 30.49 -9.55
N TYR A 149 -13.94 29.46 -9.39
CA TYR A 149 -15.32 29.40 -9.88
C TYR A 149 -16.31 29.14 -8.72
N PRO A 150 -16.42 30.06 -7.74
CA PRO A 150 -17.31 29.86 -6.61
C PRO A 150 -18.77 29.89 -7.07
N GLY A 151 -19.51 28.82 -6.76
CA GLY A 151 -20.94 28.70 -7.09
C GLY A 151 -21.24 28.12 -8.47
N ASP A 152 -20.24 27.52 -9.12
CA ASP A 152 -20.45 26.71 -10.32
C ASP A 152 -21.41 25.55 -10.05
N ASP A 153 -22.12 25.09 -11.08
CA ASP A 153 -23.07 23.99 -10.91
C ASP A 153 -22.34 22.74 -10.43
N VAL A 154 -22.78 22.17 -9.32
CA VAL A 154 -22.13 21.00 -8.71
C VAL A 154 -22.14 19.81 -9.67
N VAL A 155 -23.13 19.69 -10.56
CA VAL A 155 -23.25 18.55 -11.48
C VAL A 155 -22.28 18.66 -12.65
N THR A 156 -22.19 19.83 -13.27
CA THR A 156 -21.43 20.03 -14.51
C THR A 156 -20.09 20.77 -14.34
N GLY A 157 -19.94 21.49 -13.24
CA GLY A 157 -18.81 22.37 -12.93
C GLY A 157 -17.92 21.86 -11.80
N TRP A 158 -16.98 22.71 -11.38
CA TRP A 158 -16.00 22.38 -10.34
C TRP A 158 -16.54 22.61 -8.94
N ALA A 159 -16.42 21.61 -8.07
CA ALA A 159 -16.91 21.66 -6.71
C ALA A 159 -15.89 21.05 -5.72
N GLY A 160 -16.12 21.23 -4.42
CA GLY A 160 -15.22 20.73 -3.37
C GLY A 160 -14.95 19.23 -3.46
N ILE A 161 -15.89 18.45 -3.97
CA ILE A 161 -15.75 17.02 -4.24
C ILE A 161 -14.62 16.71 -5.24
N ASP A 162 -14.28 17.60 -6.17
CA ASP A 162 -13.17 17.41 -7.10
C ASP A 162 -11.83 17.42 -6.39
N VAL A 163 -11.68 18.24 -5.34
CA VAL A 163 -10.49 18.21 -4.48
C VAL A 163 -10.39 16.87 -3.76
N VAL A 164 -11.51 16.34 -3.26
CA VAL A 164 -11.56 15.04 -2.59
C VAL A 164 -11.24 13.90 -3.56
N TYR A 165 -11.73 13.96 -4.81
CA TYR A 165 -11.35 13.02 -5.87
C TYR A 165 -9.87 13.13 -6.22
N ALA A 166 -9.32 14.34 -6.35
CA ALA A 166 -7.89 14.53 -6.59
C ALA A 166 -7.04 13.89 -5.48
N ILE A 167 -7.43 14.07 -4.22
CA ILE A 167 -6.79 13.40 -3.08
C ILE A 167 -6.92 11.87 -3.21
N SER A 168 -8.11 11.35 -3.53
CA SER A 168 -8.32 9.91 -3.74
C SER A 168 -7.43 9.33 -4.83
N TYR A 169 -7.24 10.04 -5.95
CA TYR A 169 -6.38 9.59 -7.05
C TYR A 169 -4.90 9.48 -6.68
N VAL A 170 -4.42 10.24 -5.70
CA VAL A 170 -3.06 10.06 -5.17
C VAL A 170 -2.87 8.62 -4.67
N LYS A 171 -3.86 8.05 -3.97
CA LYS A 171 -3.79 6.65 -3.53
C LYS A 171 -3.66 5.68 -4.71
N LEU A 172 -4.40 5.92 -5.79
CA LEU A 172 -4.34 5.11 -7.01
C LEU A 172 -2.95 5.17 -7.63
N VAL A 173 -2.41 6.37 -7.84
CA VAL A 173 -1.06 6.58 -8.39
C VAL A 173 -0.01 5.89 -7.53
N VAL A 174 -0.04 6.09 -6.22
CA VAL A 174 0.87 5.43 -5.28
C VAL A 174 0.80 3.92 -5.39
N THR A 175 -0.40 3.36 -5.51
CA THR A 175 -0.62 1.90 -5.59
C THR A 175 0.08 1.29 -6.81
N LEU A 176 0.07 1.99 -7.95
CA LEU A 176 0.64 1.52 -9.21
C LEU A 176 2.17 1.54 -9.22
N ILE A 177 2.79 2.38 -8.40
CA ILE A 177 4.24 2.67 -8.50
C ILE A 177 5.04 2.33 -7.25
N LYS A 178 4.40 2.12 -6.09
CA LYS A 178 5.07 1.95 -4.79
C LYS A 178 6.11 0.83 -4.76
N TYR A 179 5.95 -0.19 -5.61
CA TYR A 179 6.82 -1.36 -5.66
C TYR A 179 8.04 -1.18 -6.57
N ILE A 180 8.02 -0.22 -7.49
CA ILE A 180 9.07 -0.01 -8.49
C ILE A 180 10.44 0.25 -7.84
N PRO A 181 10.59 1.16 -6.84
CA PRO A 181 11.90 1.46 -6.26
C PRO A 181 12.56 0.22 -5.63
N GLN A 182 11.77 -0.61 -4.95
CA GLN A 182 12.26 -1.82 -4.32
C GLN A 182 12.64 -2.87 -5.37
N LEU A 183 11.83 -3.05 -6.41
CA LEU A 183 12.12 -3.99 -7.50
C LEU A 183 13.45 -3.66 -8.20
N VAL A 184 13.69 -2.37 -8.48
CA VAL A 184 14.93 -1.87 -9.08
C VAL A 184 16.11 -2.06 -8.11
N THR A 185 15.92 -1.81 -6.82
CA THR A 185 16.96 -2.00 -5.80
C THR A 185 17.37 -3.47 -5.67
N ASN A 186 16.40 -4.39 -5.65
CA ASN A 186 16.67 -5.82 -5.65
C ASN A 186 17.43 -6.24 -6.91
N TYR A 187 17.07 -5.68 -8.07
CA TYR A 187 17.76 -5.94 -9.33
C TYR A 187 19.20 -5.43 -9.36
N ASN A 188 19.44 -4.23 -8.81
CA ASN A 188 20.78 -3.62 -8.77
C ASN A 188 21.68 -4.33 -7.76
N ASN A 189 21.14 -4.67 -6.59
CA ASN A 189 21.88 -5.37 -5.54
C ASN A 189 22.04 -6.86 -5.81
N LYS A 190 21.34 -7.41 -6.81
CA LYS A 190 21.24 -8.86 -7.10
C LYS A 190 20.91 -9.67 -5.85
N SER A 191 20.08 -9.11 -4.99
CA SER A 191 19.76 -9.66 -3.67
C SER A 191 18.42 -9.11 -3.19
N THR A 192 17.62 -9.97 -2.56
CA THR A 192 16.41 -9.60 -1.82
C THR A 192 16.63 -9.69 -0.31
N HIS A 193 17.89 -9.78 0.14
CA HIS A 193 18.19 -9.91 1.56
C HIS A 193 17.73 -8.66 2.31
N GLY A 194 16.99 -8.86 3.41
CA GLY A 194 16.40 -7.78 4.21
C GLY A 194 15.08 -7.22 3.69
N TRP A 195 14.54 -7.77 2.61
CA TRP A 195 13.16 -7.55 2.18
C TRP A 195 12.29 -8.74 2.58
N SER A 196 11.21 -8.48 3.30
CA SER A 196 10.36 -9.52 3.88
C SER A 196 9.45 -10.14 2.81
N ILE A 197 9.78 -11.37 2.40
CA ILE A 197 8.95 -12.12 1.45
C ILE A 197 7.56 -12.45 2.04
N HIS A 198 7.44 -12.57 3.37
CA HIS A 198 6.16 -12.82 4.03
C HIS A 198 5.16 -11.68 3.82
N GLN A 199 5.63 -10.44 3.78
CA GLN A 199 4.77 -9.30 3.44
C GLN A 199 4.23 -9.44 2.02
N ILE A 200 5.09 -9.81 1.07
CA ILE A 200 4.71 -10.00 -0.34
C ILE A 200 3.72 -11.16 -0.50
N LEU A 201 3.94 -12.27 0.18
CA LEU A 201 3.02 -13.42 0.13
C LEU A 201 1.65 -13.07 0.72
N LEU A 202 1.61 -12.31 1.81
CA LEU A 202 0.35 -11.83 2.39
C LEU A 202 -0.36 -10.83 1.47
N ASP A 203 0.38 -9.94 0.81
CA ASP A 203 -0.19 -9.01 -0.18
C ASP A 203 -0.78 -9.78 -1.37
N LEU A 204 -0.06 -10.78 -1.89
CA LEU A 204 -0.50 -11.65 -2.99
C LEU A 204 -1.79 -12.41 -2.64
N ILE A 205 -1.85 -12.99 -1.44
CA ILE A 205 -3.05 -13.68 -0.95
C ILE A 205 -4.22 -12.68 -0.87
N GLY A 206 -3.96 -11.47 -0.37
CA GLY A 206 -4.95 -10.39 -0.33
C GLY A 206 -5.44 -10.01 -1.74
N GLY A 207 -4.54 -9.81 -2.69
CA GLY A 207 -4.86 -9.51 -4.08
C GLY A 207 -5.70 -10.62 -4.74
N PHE A 208 -5.32 -11.87 -4.56
CA PHE A 208 -6.03 -13.03 -5.10
C PHE A 208 -7.44 -13.17 -4.51
N LEU A 209 -7.58 -13.11 -3.18
CA LEU A 209 -8.86 -13.21 -2.50
C LEU A 209 -9.78 -12.02 -2.84
N SER A 210 -9.23 -10.82 -2.99
CA SER A 210 -9.97 -9.62 -3.40
C SER A 210 -10.57 -9.75 -4.80
N LEU A 211 -9.79 -10.21 -5.78
CA LEU A 211 -10.26 -10.47 -7.14
C LEU A 211 -11.24 -11.65 -7.20
N GLY A 212 -10.99 -12.70 -6.41
CA GLY A 212 -11.90 -13.83 -6.26
C GLY A 212 -13.26 -13.40 -5.73
N GLN A 213 -13.30 -12.56 -4.68
CA GLN A 213 -14.57 -12.01 -4.17
C GLN A 213 -15.31 -11.23 -5.26
N LEU A 214 -14.59 -10.35 -5.96
CA LEU A 214 -15.16 -9.51 -7.02
C LEU A 214 -15.77 -10.36 -8.14
N GLY A 215 -15.10 -11.45 -8.54
CA GLY A 215 -15.62 -12.39 -9.52
C GLY A 215 -16.87 -13.13 -9.05
N ILE A 216 -16.89 -13.59 -7.79
CA ILE A 216 -18.05 -14.27 -7.20
C ILE A 216 -19.25 -13.31 -7.12
N ASP A 217 -19.05 -12.08 -6.64
CA ASP A 217 -20.12 -11.09 -6.49
C ASP A 217 -20.72 -10.72 -7.86
N SER A 218 -19.87 -10.53 -8.86
CA SER A 218 -20.31 -10.22 -10.24
C SER A 218 -21.07 -11.39 -10.86
N TYR A 219 -20.63 -12.63 -10.59
CA TYR A 219 -21.33 -13.84 -11.03
C TYR A 219 -22.71 -13.98 -10.37
N ILE A 220 -22.82 -13.73 -9.05
CA ILE A 220 -24.10 -13.76 -8.32
C ILE A 220 -25.05 -12.70 -8.87
N GLN A 221 -24.56 -11.49 -9.10
CA GLN A 221 -25.35 -10.36 -9.60
C GLN A 221 -25.70 -10.49 -11.09
N ARG A 222 -25.08 -11.44 -11.81
CA ARG A 222 -25.13 -11.57 -13.27
C ARG A 222 -24.78 -10.27 -14.00
N ASP A 223 -23.96 -9.45 -13.36
CA ASP A 223 -23.55 -8.15 -13.85
C ASP A 223 -22.05 -7.95 -13.59
N TRP A 224 -21.31 -7.80 -14.67
CA TRP A 224 -19.87 -7.54 -14.64
C TRP A 224 -19.56 -6.04 -14.55
N SER A 225 -20.57 -5.19 -14.64
CA SER A 225 -20.42 -3.74 -14.46
C SER A 225 -19.81 -3.39 -13.09
N GLY A 226 -20.03 -4.23 -12.07
CA GLY A 226 -19.39 -4.10 -10.76
C GLY A 226 -17.87 -4.27 -10.76
N VAL A 227 -17.32 -5.04 -11.71
CA VAL A 227 -15.86 -5.19 -11.91
C VAL A 227 -15.25 -3.90 -12.44
N THR A 228 -15.90 -3.29 -13.42
CA THR A 228 -15.49 -1.99 -13.99
C THR A 228 -15.88 -0.80 -13.11
N GLY A 229 -16.91 -0.96 -12.27
CA GLY A 229 -17.46 0.07 -11.39
C GLY A 229 -16.67 0.30 -10.11
N ASN A 230 -15.73 -0.62 -9.77
CA ASN A 230 -14.76 -0.41 -8.70
C ASN A 230 -13.32 -0.50 -9.24
N PRO A 231 -12.89 0.49 -10.06
CA PRO A 231 -11.59 0.46 -10.72
C PRO A 231 -10.43 0.48 -9.72
N VAL A 232 -10.63 1.03 -8.52
CA VAL A 232 -9.62 1.06 -7.45
C VAL A 232 -9.35 -0.33 -6.90
N LYS A 233 -10.40 -1.11 -6.56
CA LYS A 233 -10.24 -2.48 -6.05
C LYS A 233 -9.65 -3.40 -7.12
N LEU A 234 -10.10 -3.26 -8.36
CA LEU A 234 -9.54 -3.98 -9.49
C LEU A 234 -8.05 -3.64 -9.68
N SER A 235 -7.69 -2.35 -9.64
CA SER A 235 -6.30 -1.90 -9.78
C SER A 235 -5.41 -2.39 -8.64
N LEU A 236 -5.92 -2.35 -7.40
CA LEU A 236 -5.19 -2.86 -6.22
C LEU A 236 -4.87 -4.34 -6.35
N GLY A 237 -5.87 -5.18 -6.68
CA GLY A 237 -5.68 -6.62 -6.84
C GLY A 237 -4.70 -6.97 -7.96
N ASN A 238 -4.87 -6.36 -9.14
CA ASN A 238 -3.99 -6.63 -10.28
C ASN A 238 -2.55 -6.14 -10.06
N SER A 239 -2.38 -4.96 -9.45
CA SER A 239 -1.05 -4.42 -9.16
C SER A 239 -0.32 -5.29 -8.15
N SER A 240 -1.00 -5.74 -7.09
CA SER A 240 -0.45 -6.69 -6.12
C SER A 240 -0.02 -7.98 -6.83
N LEU A 241 -0.92 -8.64 -7.57
CA LEU A 241 -0.56 -9.88 -8.29
C LEU A 241 0.66 -9.73 -9.20
N LEU A 242 0.76 -8.64 -9.95
CA LEU A 242 1.87 -8.38 -10.86
C LEU A 242 3.19 -8.18 -10.09
N PHE A 243 3.24 -7.21 -9.18
CA PHE A 243 4.49 -6.87 -8.48
C PHE A 243 4.92 -7.97 -7.51
N ASP A 244 3.97 -8.61 -6.83
CA ASP A 244 4.28 -9.69 -5.89
C ASP A 244 4.85 -10.91 -6.62
N SER A 245 4.31 -11.25 -7.80
CA SER A 245 4.89 -12.27 -8.67
C SER A 245 6.34 -11.93 -9.05
N MET A 246 6.61 -10.67 -9.40
CA MET A 246 7.98 -10.23 -9.70
C MET A 246 8.91 -10.35 -8.49
N PHE A 247 8.46 -10.00 -7.29
CA PHE A 247 9.25 -10.17 -6.06
C PHE A 247 9.50 -11.64 -5.71
N ILE A 248 8.51 -12.52 -5.89
CA ILE A 248 8.65 -13.97 -5.69
C ILE A 248 9.67 -14.54 -6.68
N ILE A 249 9.61 -14.14 -7.96
CA ILE A 249 10.60 -14.50 -8.97
C ILE A 249 12.00 -14.01 -8.57
N GLN A 250 12.12 -12.75 -8.15
CA GLN A 250 13.40 -12.21 -7.68
C GLN A 250 13.95 -13.01 -6.48
N HIS A 251 13.10 -13.35 -5.52
CA HIS A 251 13.51 -13.98 -4.27
C HIS A 251 13.88 -15.47 -4.43
N TYR A 252 13.04 -16.25 -5.12
CA TYR A 252 13.22 -17.71 -5.19
C TYR A 252 13.93 -18.19 -6.46
N ILE A 253 13.86 -17.44 -7.56
CA ILE A 253 14.40 -17.89 -8.86
C ILE A 253 15.70 -17.14 -9.20
N LEU A 254 15.70 -15.80 -9.14
CA LEU A 254 16.85 -15.01 -9.61
C LEU A 254 17.95 -14.86 -8.56
N TYR A 255 17.59 -14.66 -7.29
CA TYR A 255 18.54 -14.44 -6.20
C TYR A 255 18.41 -15.44 -5.04
N PRO A 256 18.31 -16.77 -5.32
CA PRO A 256 18.23 -17.77 -4.27
C PRO A 256 19.52 -17.79 -3.44
N GLY A 257 19.42 -17.62 -2.13
CA GLY A 257 20.54 -17.86 -1.20
C GLY A 257 21.34 -16.64 -0.73
N ALA A 258 20.98 -15.42 -1.11
CA ALA A 258 21.67 -14.21 -0.62
C ALA A 258 21.53 -13.97 0.91
N GLY A 259 20.69 -14.73 1.62
CA GLY A 259 20.60 -14.73 3.09
C GLY A 259 21.41 -15.82 3.81
N LYS A 260 22.08 -16.74 3.08
CA LYS A 260 22.87 -17.81 3.72
C LYS A 260 24.26 -17.35 4.18
N ASN A 261 24.79 -16.27 3.63
CA ASN A 261 26.16 -15.85 3.93
C ASN A 261 26.31 -15.13 5.29
N GLU A 262 25.29 -14.42 5.79
CA GLU A 262 25.41 -13.73 7.10
C GLU A 262 25.35 -14.70 8.29
N HIS A 263 24.60 -15.80 8.24
CA HIS A 263 24.67 -16.81 9.32
C HIS A 263 26.03 -17.50 9.35
N SER A 264 26.65 -17.71 8.17
CA SER A 264 28.01 -18.24 8.08
C SER A 264 29.08 -17.22 8.50
N GLU A 265 28.92 -15.92 8.22
CA GLU A 265 29.88 -14.89 8.61
C GLU A 265 29.74 -14.47 10.08
N SER A 266 28.51 -14.34 10.59
CA SER A 266 28.24 -14.06 12.00
C SER A 266 28.69 -15.21 12.88
N SER A 267 28.45 -16.48 12.49
CA SER A 267 29.04 -17.63 13.20
C SER A 267 30.57 -17.64 13.09
N ARG A 268 31.16 -17.37 11.92
CA ARG A 268 32.63 -17.32 11.78
C ARG A 268 33.29 -16.22 12.60
N LEU A 269 32.64 -15.06 12.78
CA LEU A 269 33.16 -13.96 13.59
C LEU A 269 33.04 -14.26 15.09
N LEU A 270 31.95 -14.90 15.52
CA LEU A 270 31.77 -15.36 16.90
C LEU A 270 32.72 -16.50 17.26
N ASP A 271 33.00 -17.42 16.32
CA ASP A 271 33.98 -18.49 16.49
C ASP A 271 35.41 -17.93 16.55
N ALA A 272 35.73 -16.90 15.75
CA ALA A 272 37.04 -16.24 15.77
C ALA A 272 37.31 -15.43 17.05
N GLU A 273 36.30 -14.73 17.60
CA GLU A 273 36.43 -14.05 18.90
C GLU A 273 36.52 -15.03 20.07
N GLY A 274 35.94 -16.24 19.95
CA GLY A 274 36.04 -17.30 20.95
C GLY A 274 37.42 -17.95 21.02
N ASP A 275 38.10 -18.11 19.89
CA ASP A 275 39.44 -18.71 19.80
C ASP A 275 40.57 -17.75 20.18
N GLU A 276 40.38 -16.42 20.07
CA GLU A 276 41.36 -15.43 20.56
C GLU A 276 41.30 -15.20 22.08
N ALA A 277 40.24 -15.69 22.75
CA ALA A 277 40.01 -15.53 24.19
C ALA A 277 40.37 -16.77 25.04
N ALA A 278 40.94 -17.82 24.43
CA ALA A 278 41.40 -19.06 25.08
C ALA A 278 42.93 -19.19 25.06
#